data_AF-A0AA41T761-F1
#
_entry.id   AF-A0AA41T761-F1
#
_cell.length_a   1.000
_cell.length_b   1.000
_cell.length_c   1.000
_cell.angle_alpha   90.00
_cell.angle_beta   90.00
_cell.angle_gamma   90.00
#
_symmetry.space_group_name_H-M   'P 1'
#
loop_
_entity.id
_entity.type
_entity.pdbx_description
1 polymer ?
#
loop_
_entity_poly.entity_id
_entity_poly.type
_entity_poly.pdbx_seq_one_letter_code
_entity_poly.pdbx_strand_id
1 'polypeptide(L)'
;MAKHLLLGLQVVAVSLQGINISGNFYRNKLKYLAFLGKQKHTNLYWASPLPFHHFRPTTSGPPMAPSCRLCKACCPRKTDGSQAALDRLPLFDGIPRPFDKKKLMVVPAELKVVHLKPPEKFACLRCTAEVG
;
A
#
# COMPACT_ATOMS: atom_id res chain seq x y z
N MET A 1 1.13 -5.98 9.62
CA MET A 1 0.21 -4.89 10.08
C MET A 1 -1.27 -5.27 10.31
N ALA A 2 -1.97 -5.93 9.38
CA ALA A 2 -3.43 -6.14 9.45
C ALA A 2 -3.96 -6.78 10.76
N LYS A 3 -3.25 -7.77 11.31
CA LYS A 3 -3.63 -8.43 12.58
C LYS A 3 -3.74 -7.45 13.75
N HIS A 4 -2.84 -6.46 13.84
CA HIS A 4 -2.86 -5.47 14.92
C HIS A 4 -4.07 -4.52 14.82
N LEU A 5 -4.52 -4.21 13.60
CA LEU A 5 -5.70 -3.37 13.37
C LEU A 5 -7.00 -4.09 13.79
N LEU A 6 -7.09 -5.40 13.51
CA LEU A 6 -8.21 -6.23 13.93
C LEU A 6 -8.26 -6.41 15.45
N LEU A 7 -7.10 -6.43 16.12
CA LEU A 7 -7.00 -6.46 17.58
C LEU A 7 -7.35 -5.10 18.24
N GLY A 8 -7.57 -4.05 17.45
CA GLY A 8 -7.99 -2.75 17.97
C GLY A 8 -6.87 -1.73 18.19
N LEU A 9 -5.63 -2.06 17.83
CA LEU A 9 -4.50 -1.16 18.00
C LEU A 9 -4.47 -0.10 16.89
N GLN A 10 -4.22 1.15 17.27
CA GLN A 10 -3.99 2.24 16.33
C GLN A 10 -2.55 2.20 15.84
N VAL A 11 -2.36 2.07 14.53
CA VAL A 11 -1.04 2.01 13.90
C VAL A 11 -0.98 3.08 12.83
N VAL A 12 0.09 3.87 12.82
CA VAL A 12 0.38 4.83 11.75
C VAL A 12 1.55 4.32 10.95
N ALA A 13 1.39 4.21 9.64
CA ALA A 13 2.48 3.83 8.75
C ALA A 13 2.95 5.05 7.95
N VAL A 14 4.26 5.26 7.98
CA VAL A 14 4.96 6.46 7.51
C VAL A 14 6.03 6.04 6.52
N SER A 15 6.40 6.91 5.57
CA SER A 15 7.44 6.65 4.56
C SER A 15 7.18 5.44 3.65
N LEU A 16 5.97 5.38 3.08
CA LEU A 16 5.56 4.27 2.21
C LEU A 16 6.35 4.15 0.90
N GLN A 17 7.01 5.21 0.44
CA GLN A 17 7.86 5.21 -0.76
C GLN A 17 9.05 4.23 -0.66
N GLY A 18 9.53 3.98 0.56
CA GLY A 18 10.67 3.10 0.84
C GLY A 18 10.33 1.62 0.99
N ILE A 19 9.07 1.23 0.78
CA ILE A 19 8.68 -0.18 0.87
C ILE A 19 9.30 -0.96 -0.29
N ASN A 20 9.86 -2.11 0.04
CA ASN A 20 10.48 -3.02 -0.90
C ASN A 20 9.51 -4.15 -1.28
N ILE A 21 9.45 -4.48 -2.57
CA ILE A 21 8.83 -5.69 -3.09
C ILE A 21 9.93 -6.63 -3.56
N SER A 22 9.80 -7.92 -3.22
CA SER A 22 10.67 -8.98 -3.74
C SER A 22 10.58 -9.10 -5.26
N GLY A 23 11.70 -9.43 -5.90
CA GLY A 23 11.79 -9.66 -7.34
C GLY A 23 12.23 -8.43 -8.13
N ASN A 24 12.62 -8.68 -9.38
CA ASN A 24 13.18 -7.66 -10.25
C ASN A 24 12.17 -6.55 -10.59
N PHE A 25 12.68 -5.33 -10.78
CA PHE A 25 11.89 -4.14 -11.15
C PHE A 25 10.97 -4.39 -12.35
N TYR A 26 11.52 -4.96 -13.44
CA TYR A 26 10.77 -5.21 -14.66
C TYR A 26 9.58 -6.16 -14.47
N ARG A 27 9.73 -7.20 -13.63
CA ARG A 27 8.63 -8.14 -13.33
C ARG A 27 7.52 -7.45 -12.56
N ASN A 28 7.86 -6.61 -11.59
CA ASN A 28 6.88 -5.88 -10.80
C ASN A 28 6.19 -4.79 -11.62
N LYS A 29 6.91 -4.15 -12.55
CA LYS A 29 6.35 -3.25 -13.57
C LYS A 29 5.31 -3.96 -14.44
N LEU A 30 5.62 -5.14 -14.99
CA LEU A 30 4.67 -5.91 -15.79
C LEU A 30 3.43 -6.33 -15.00
N LYS A 31 3.58 -6.75 -13.74
CA LYS A 31 2.43 -7.05 -12.86
C LYS A 31 1.55 -5.82 -12.65
N TYR A 32 2.15 -4.65 -12.52
CA TYR A 32 1.43 -3.39 -12.35
C TYR A 32 0.72 -2.97 -13.64
N LEU A 33 1.37 -3.08 -14.78
CA LEU A 33 0.75 -2.83 -16.10
C LEU A 33 -0.39 -3.80 -16.39
N ALA A 34 -0.24 -5.09 -16.05
CA ALA A 34 -1.30 -6.08 -16.14
C ALA A 34 -2.48 -5.77 -15.20
N PHE A 35 -2.21 -5.13 -14.05
CA PHE A 35 -3.26 -4.61 -13.18
C PHE A 35 -4.00 -3.43 -13.83
N LEU A 36 -3.28 -2.44 -14.36
CA LEU A 36 -3.87 -1.29 -15.07
C LEU A 36 -4.67 -1.69 -16.32
N GLY A 37 -4.24 -2.75 -17.01
CA GLY A 37 -4.94 -3.31 -18.17
C GLY A 37 -6.27 -4.00 -17.83
N LYS A 38 -6.60 -4.22 -16.55
CA LYS A 38 -7.91 -4.77 -16.15
C LYS A 38 -8.98 -3.70 -16.29
N GLN A 39 -9.80 -3.82 -17.32
CA GLN A 39 -10.98 -2.99 -17.57
C GLN A 39 -12.22 -3.88 -17.74
N LYS A 40 -13.40 -3.37 -17.40
CA LYS A 40 -14.68 -4.06 -17.69
C LYS A 40 -15.07 -3.72 -19.14
N HIS A 41 -15.20 -4.71 -20.00
CA HIS A 41 -15.52 -4.52 -21.42
C HIS A 41 -16.99 -4.11 -21.67
N THR A 42 -17.89 -4.44 -20.74
CA THR A 42 -19.35 -4.34 -20.91
C THR A 42 -19.96 -2.96 -20.63
N ASN A 43 -19.30 -2.08 -19.88
CA ASN A 43 -19.80 -0.73 -19.62
C ASN A 43 -18.67 0.18 -19.11
N LEU A 44 -18.29 1.17 -19.91
CA LEU A 44 -17.19 2.09 -19.60
C LEU A 44 -17.65 3.35 -18.83
N TYR A 45 -18.95 3.68 -18.83
CA TYR A 45 -19.44 5.01 -18.43
C TYR A 45 -20.45 5.08 -17.27
N TRP A 46 -21.08 3.99 -16.83
CA TRP A 46 -22.06 4.04 -15.73
C TRP A 46 -22.07 2.74 -14.90
N ALA A 47 -22.16 2.90 -13.57
CA ALA A 47 -22.19 1.88 -12.48
C ALA A 47 -20.83 1.51 -11.80
N SER A 48 -20.66 2.03 -10.57
CA SER A 48 -19.61 1.83 -9.56
C SER A 48 -19.24 0.36 -9.22
N PRO A 49 -18.17 0.08 -8.44
CA PRO A 49 -16.88 0.75 -8.31
C PRO A 49 -15.89 0.09 -9.26
N LEU A 50 -15.26 0.85 -10.15
CA LEU A 50 -14.16 0.35 -10.98
C LEU A 50 -13.04 -0.21 -10.06
N PRO A 51 -12.16 -1.10 -10.55
CA PRO A 51 -10.85 -1.23 -9.93
C PRO A 51 -10.19 0.14 -10.08
N PHE A 52 -10.33 1.00 -9.07
CA PHE A 52 -9.82 2.36 -9.13
C PHE A 52 -8.31 2.26 -9.38
N HIS A 53 -7.86 2.55 -10.59
CA HIS A 53 -6.44 2.53 -10.97
C HIS A 53 -5.65 3.71 -10.37
N HIS A 54 -6.23 4.40 -9.38
CA HIS A 54 -5.64 5.57 -8.75
C HIS A 54 -4.32 5.23 -8.04
N PHE A 55 -3.24 5.62 -8.71
CA PHE A 55 -2.03 6.20 -8.15
C PHE A 55 -2.15 7.72 -8.33
N ARG A 56 -2.66 8.44 -7.34
CA ARG A 56 -2.36 9.87 -7.22
C ARG A 56 -1.78 10.11 -5.83
N PRO A 57 -0.63 10.78 -5.71
CA PRO A 57 -0.26 11.47 -4.49
C PRO A 57 -1.13 12.72 -4.41
N THR A 58 -2.25 12.67 -3.69
CA THR A 58 -3.05 13.87 -3.42
C THR A 58 -2.51 14.57 -2.19
N THR A 59 -1.99 15.77 -2.41
CA THR A 59 -1.42 16.72 -1.45
C THR A 59 -2.43 17.25 -0.41
N SER A 60 -3.65 16.69 -0.32
CA SER A 60 -4.72 17.22 0.55
C SER A 60 -5.82 16.19 0.93
N GLY A 61 -5.48 14.91 1.07
CA GLY A 61 -6.40 13.87 1.57
C GLY A 61 -5.66 12.56 1.81
N PRO A 62 -6.18 11.61 2.62
CA PRO A 62 -5.44 10.40 3.00
C PRO A 62 -4.95 9.68 1.73
N PRO A 63 -3.62 9.60 1.52
CA PRO A 63 -3.06 9.11 0.26
C PRO A 63 -3.39 7.63 0.12
N MET A 64 -4.17 7.28 -0.90
CA MET A 64 -4.50 5.89 -1.18
C MET A 64 -3.34 5.22 -1.93
N ALA A 65 -2.21 5.09 -1.24
CA ALA A 65 -1.02 4.38 -1.68
C ALA A 65 -1.32 2.89 -1.98
N PRO A 66 -0.52 2.21 -2.81
CA PRO A 66 -0.63 0.76 -3.04
C PRO A 66 -0.62 -0.08 -1.74
N SER A 67 0.02 0.41 -0.68
CA SER A 67 0.01 -0.21 0.67
C SER A 67 -1.37 -0.22 1.33
N CYS A 68 -2.19 0.80 1.10
CA CYS A 68 -3.58 0.86 1.57
C CYS A 68 -4.42 -0.24 0.93
N ARG A 69 -4.11 -0.59 -0.32
CA ARG A 69 -4.76 -1.68 -1.05
C ARG A 69 -4.29 -3.04 -0.56
N LEU A 70 -3.00 -3.19 -0.25
CA LEU A 70 -2.44 -4.41 0.33
C LEU A 70 -3.08 -4.71 1.69
N CYS A 71 -3.17 -3.70 2.57
CA CYS A 71 -3.81 -3.85 3.87
C CYS A 71 -5.32 -4.12 3.75
N LYS A 72 -6.01 -3.48 2.79
CA LYS A 72 -7.42 -3.78 2.47
C LYS A 72 -7.63 -5.20 1.95
N ALA A 73 -6.68 -5.75 1.20
CA ALA A 73 -6.77 -7.13 0.70
C ALA A 73 -6.61 -8.16 1.82
N CYS A 74 -5.87 -7.82 2.89
CA CYS A 74 -5.67 -8.68 4.05
C CYS A 74 -6.82 -8.60 5.08
N CYS A 75 -7.75 -7.64 4.96
CA CYS A 75 -8.87 -7.46 5.87
C CYS A 75 -10.21 -7.82 5.19
N PRO A 76 -11.17 -8.44 5.91
CA PRO A 76 -12.46 -8.82 5.35
C PRO A 76 -13.39 -7.61 5.15
N ARG A 77 -13.17 -6.88 4.05
CA ARG A 77 -13.72 -5.55 3.69
C ARG A 77 -15.24 -5.34 3.82
N LYS A 78 -16.04 -6.41 3.91
CA LYS A 78 -17.51 -6.30 3.96
C LYS A 78 -18.09 -6.21 5.37
N THR A 79 -17.25 -6.38 6.40
CA THR A 79 -17.69 -6.34 7.79
C THR A 79 -17.47 -4.96 8.39
N ASP A 80 -18.40 -4.47 9.20
CA ASP A 80 -18.30 -3.15 9.84
C ASP A 80 -17.05 -3.03 10.71
N GLY A 81 -16.66 -4.12 11.38
CA GLY A 81 -15.42 -4.20 12.15
C GLY A 81 -14.16 -4.01 11.31
N SER A 82 -14.17 -4.46 10.04
CA SER A 82 -13.04 -4.26 9.13
C SER A 82 -12.95 -2.81 8.62
N GLN A 83 -14.09 -2.13 8.46
CA GLN A 83 -14.12 -0.73 8.08
C GLN A 83 -13.54 0.13 9.21
N ALA A 84 -13.97 -0.12 10.46
CA ALA A 84 -13.39 0.52 11.64
C ALA A 84 -11.88 0.25 11.80
N ALA A 85 -11.41 -0.95 11.42
CA ALA A 85 -9.98 -1.27 11.43
C ALA A 85 -9.18 -0.50 10.37
N LEU A 86 -9.77 -0.20 9.21
CA LEU A 86 -9.14 0.62 8.17
C LEU A 86 -9.10 2.09 8.55
N ASP A 87 -10.15 2.60 9.22
CA ASP A 87 -10.21 3.99 9.68
C ASP A 87 -9.14 4.29 10.75
N ARG A 88 -8.68 3.26 11.47
CA ARG A 88 -7.57 3.34 12.44
C ARG A 88 -6.18 3.39 11.80
N LEU A 89 -6.04 3.16 10.49
CA LEU A 89 -4.75 3.09 9.78
C LEU A 89 -4.53 4.32 8.88
N PRO A 90 -4.03 5.43 9.41
CA PRO A 90 -3.52 6.52 8.58
C PRO A 90 -2.17 6.13 7.95
N LEU A 91 -2.06 6.45 6.66
CA LEU A 91 -0.92 6.12 5.80
C LEU A 91 -0.36 7.41 5.21
N PHE A 92 0.96 7.58 5.25
CA PHE A 92 1.63 8.79 4.75
C PHE A 92 2.82 8.46 3.84
N ASP A 93 2.94 9.22 2.74
CA ASP A 93 4.15 9.26 1.93
C ASP A 93 5.14 10.27 2.55
N GLY A 94 6.34 9.80 2.90
CA GLY A 94 7.30 10.57 3.70
C GLY A 94 6.93 10.62 5.19
N ILE A 95 7.66 11.44 5.95
CA ILE A 95 7.44 11.66 7.40
C ILE A 95 6.86 13.07 7.56
N PRO A 96 5.57 13.22 7.94
CA PRO A 96 4.98 14.53 8.14
C PRO A 96 5.29 15.09 9.54
N ARG A 97 5.25 16.43 9.65
CA ARG A 97 5.62 17.22 10.84
C ARG A 97 5.04 16.82 12.22
N PRO A 98 3.86 16.17 12.37
CA PRO A 98 3.46 15.62 13.68
C PRO A 98 4.16 14.31 14.08
N PHE A 99 4.81 13.61 13.16
CA PHE A 99 5.46 12.31 13.40
C PHE A 99 6.99 12.40 13.42
N ASP A 100 7.59 13.49 12.93
CA ASP A 100 9.05 13.71 12.93
C ASP A 100 9.67 13.63 14.34
N LYS A 101 8.94 14.10 15.36
CA LYS A 101 9.39 14.12 16.76
C LYS A 101 9.07 12.84 17.52
N LYS A 102 8.29 11.94 16.94
CA LYS A 102 7.86 10.69 17.58
C LYS A 102 8.85 9.58 17.23
N LYS A 103 9.10 8.68 18.17
CA LYS A 103 9.94 7.50 17.92
C LYS A 103 9.24 6.59 16.90
N LEU A 104 9.85 6.44 15.74
CA LEU A 104 9.39 5.49 14.73
C LEU A 104 9.81 4.08 15.13
N MET A 105 8.88 3.13 14.99
CA MET A 105 9.13 1.72 15.26
C MET A 105 9.31 0.96 13.95
N VAL A 106 10.20 -0.03 13.97
CA VAL A 106 10.45 -0.94 12.85
C VAL A 106 9.83 -2.29 13.21
N VAL A 107 9.13 -2.92 12.26
CA VAL A 107 8.64 -4.29 12.41
C VAL A 107 9.73 -5.25 11.93
N PRO A 108 10.41 -6.00 12.82
CA PRO A 108 11.54 -6.85 12.42
C PRO A 108 11.11 -7.96 11.45
N ALA A 109 9.90 -8.47 11.64
CA ALA A 109 9.29 -9.52 10.81
C ALA A 109 8.94 -9.07 9.38
N GLU A 110 9.06 -7.79 9.04
CA GLU A 110 8.77 -7.27 7.70
C GLU A 110 10.04 -6.69 7.04
N LEU A 111 11.20 -6.84 7.67
CA LEU A 111 12.47 -6.34 7.15
C LEU A 111 12.99 -7.19 5.99
N LYS A 112 13.34 -6.50 4.89
CA LYS A 112 13.98 -7.12 3.72
C LYS A 112 15.23 -7.91 4.09
N VAL A 113 16.10 -7.34 4.94
CA VAL A 113 17.38 -7.95 5.34
C VAL A 113 17.18 -9.31 5.99
N VAL A 114 16.05 -9.52 6.67
CA VAL A 114 15.72 -10.77 7.35
C VAL A 114 15.14 -11.81 6.39
N HIS A 115 14.34 -11.37 5.40
CA HIS A 115 13.54 -12.29 4.57
C HIS A 115 14.12 -12.57 3.19
N LEU A 116 14.90 -11.64 2.63
CA LEU A 116 15.41 -11.73 1.27
C LEU A 116 16.89 -12.14 1.30
N LYS A 117 17.28 -13.09 0.44
CA LYS A 117 18.69 -13.45 0.33
C LYS A 117 19.48 -12.28 -0.26
N PRO A 118 20.74 -12.03 0.16
CA PRO A 118 21.54 -10.93 -0.36
C PRO A 118 21.64 -10.81 -1.89
N PRO A 119 21.78 -11.89 -2.69
CA PRO A 119 21.86 -11.78 -4.16
C PRO A 119 20.50 -11.56 -4.85
N GLU A 120 19.39 -11.64 -4.12
CA GLU A 120 18.06 -11.52 -4.73
C GLU A 120 17.71 -10.06 -5.04
N LYS A 121 17.25 -9.84 -6.27
CA LYS A 121 16.82 -8.52 -6.74
C LYS A 121 15.49 -8.12 -6.07
N PHE A 122 15.38 -6.83 -5.77
CA PHE A 122 14.20 -6.21 -5.17
C PHE A 122 13.85 -4.93 -5.93
N ALA A 123 12.65 -4.43 -5.72
CA ALA A 123 12.17 -3.18 -6.29
C ALA A 123 11.55 -2.30 -5.21
N CYS A 124 11.79 -1.00 -5.27
CA CYS A 124 11.11 -0.02 -4.42
C CYS A 124 9.73 0.33 -4.99
N LEU A 125 8.74 0.56 -4.12
CA LEU A 125 7.37 0.91 -4.54
C LEU A 125 7.33 2.16 -5.43
N ARG A 126 8.10 3.20 -5.09
CA ARG A 126 8.14 4.45 -5.87
C ARG A 126 8.49 4.20 -7.34
N CYS A 127 9.51 3.40 -7.60
CA CYS A 127 9.93 3.09 -8.97
C CYS A 127 8.82 2.41 -9.78
N THR A 128 7.97 1.60 -9.15
CA THR A 128 6.86 0.92 -9.86
C THR A 128 5.72 1.85 -10.22
N ALA A 129 5.61 2.99 -9.52
CA ALA A 129 4.61 4.03 -9.76
C ALA A 129 4.99 4.96 -10.91
N GLU A 130 6.27 5.10 -11.24
CA GLU A 130 6.80 5.97 -12.30
C GLU A 130 6.43 5.53 -13.73
N VAL A 131 5.53 4.57 -13.87
CA VAL A 131 5.15 3.91 -15.14
C VAL A 131 3.76 4.35 -15.62
N GLY A 132 3.18 5.41 -15.05
CA GLY A 132 1.90 5.97 -15.48
C GLY A 132 1.77 7.45 -15.15
#